data_AF-A0A935HBS6-F1
#
_entry.id   AF-A0A935HBS6-F1
#
_cell.length_a   1.000
_cell.length_b   1.000
_cell.length_c   1.000
_cell.angle_alpha   90.00
_cell.angle_beta   90.00
_cell.angle_gamma   90.00
#
_symmetry.space_group_name_H-M   'P 1'
#
loop_
_entity.id
_entity.type
_entity.pdbx_description
1 polymer ?
#
loop_
_entity_poly.entity_id
_entity_poly.type
_entity_poly.pdbx_seq_one_letter_code
_entity_poly.pdbx_strand_id
1 'polypeptide(L)'
;MSTNTETNGHGATDKLRLAVSIALIVGGLAAYYYFSRTSVALRIVGLLATMVAAVGVSYSSSFGRFVREFITESHFELRKIVWPTSQETRQTTLVIFAVVAIVSLILFLYDSIMVWIFGMLFGAGS
;
A
#
# COMPACT_ATOMS: atom_id res chain seq x y z
N MET A 1 -39.16 23.42 -1.62
CA MET A 1 -39.20 22.50 -2.77
C MET A 1 -38.85 21.10 -2.27
N SER A 2 -39.85 20.34 -1.83
CA SER A 2 -39.68 18.94 -1.40
C SER A 2 -39.35 18.09 -2.62
N THR A 3 -38.06 17.83 -2.84
CA THR A 3 -37.67 16.80 -3.81
C THR A 3 -37.95 15.45 -3.17
N ASN A 4 -39.06 14.86 -3.58
CA ASN A 4 -39.44 13.51 -3.28
C ASN A 4 -38.23 12.62 -3.59
N THR A 5 -37.70 11.99 -2.56
CA THR A 5 -36.73 10.91 -2.73
C THR A 5 -37.51 9.80 -3.43
N GLU A 6 -37.39 9.73 -4.75
CA GLU A 6 -37.84 8.60 -5.53
C GLU A 6 -36.98 7.40 -5.16
N THR A 7 -37.32 6.77 -4.03
CA THR A 7 -36.79 5.50 -3.55
C THR A 7 -37.38 4.37 -4.39
N ASN A 8 -37.18 4.41 -5.70
CA ASN A 8 -37.73 3.43 -6.63
C ASN A 8 -36.73 2.30 -6.85
N GLY A 9 -36.88 1.22 -6.07
CA GLY A 9 -36.38 -0.14 -6.34
C GLY A 9 -34.86 -0.41 -6.27
N HIS A 10 -34.01 0.58 -6.54
CA HIS A 10 -32.56 0.37 -6.68
C HIS A 10 -31.79 0.56 -5.36
N GLY A 11 -32.16 1.54 -4.53
CA GLY A 11 -31.45 1.84 -3.29
C GLY A 11 -31.59 0.77 -2.19
N ALA A 12 -32.77 0.17 -2.05
CA ALA A 12 -32.97 -0.92 -1.07
C ALA A 12 -32.21 -2.19 -1.48
N THR A 13 -32.23 -2.52 -2.77
CA THR A 13 -31.51 -3.65 -3.35
C THR A 13 -29.99 -3.46 -3.25
N ASP A 14 -29.50 -2.22 -3.43
CA ASP A 14 -28.08 -1.91 -3.27
C ASP A 14 -27.60 -2.00 -1.82
N LYS A 15 -28.41 -1.54 -0.85
CA LYS A 15 -28.15 -1.74 0.58
C LYS A 15 -28.19 -3.21 0.95
N LEU A 16 -29.12 -3.98 0.38
CA LEU A 16 -29.20 -5.43 0.57
C LEU A 16 -27.95 -6.13 0.02
N ARG A 17 -27.51 -5.78 -1.19
CA ARG A 17 -26.27 -6.33 -1.79
C ARG A 17 -25.04 -6.01 -0.92
N LEU A 18 -24.96 -4.82 -0.35
CA LEU A 18 -23.88 -4.45 0.57
C LEU A 18 -23.96 -5.24 1.89
N ALA A 19 -25.15 -5.41 2.45
CA ALA A 19 -25.34 -6.23 3.65
C ALA A 19 -24.99 -7.69 3.38
N VAL A 20 -25.34 -8.22 2.19
CA VAL A 20 -24.99 -9.58 1.75
C VAL A 20 -23.49 -9.75 1.58
N SER A 21 -22.77 -8.77 1.01
CA SER A 21 -21.30 -8.87 0.89
C SER A 21 -20.61 -8.90 2.26
N ILE A 22 -21.06 -8.06 3.21
CA ILE A 22 -20.56 -8.08 4.58
C ILE A 22 -20.88 -9.44 5.25
N ALA A 23 -22.09 -9.95 5.08
CA ALA A 23 -22.50 -11.25 5.60
C ALA A 23 -21.67 -12.41 5.00
N LEU A 24 -21.31 -12.34 3.72
CA LEU A 24 -20.43 -13.33 3.08
C LEU A 24 -19.01 -13.33 3.67
N ILE A 25 -18.45 -12.16 3.97
CA ILE A 25 -17.12 -12.05 4.60
C ILE A 25 -17.16 -12.61 6.02
N VAL A 26 -18.15 -12.21 6.82
CA VAL A 26 -18.32 -12.70 8.20
C VAL A 26 -18.60 -14.21 8.20
N GLY A 27 -19.44 -14.70 7.30
CA GLY A 27 -19.71 -16.12 7.12
C GLY A 27 -18.48 -16.91 6.69
N GLY A 28 -17.67 -16.38 5.77
CA GLY A 28 -16.40 -16.99 5.36
C GLY A 28 -15.38 -17.07 6.50
N LEU A 29 -15.30 -16.02 7.33
CA LEU A 29 -14.44 -15.99 8.51
C LEU A 29 -14.93 -16.99 9.58
N ALA A 30 -16.23 -17.03 9.85
CA ALA A 30 -16.82 -18.01 10.77
C ALA A 30 -16.59 -19.46 10.29
N ALA A 31 -16.78 -19.72 8.99
CA ALA A 31 -16.50 -21.02 8.38
C ALA A 31 -15.00 -21.38 8.51
N TYR A 32 -14.10 -20.42 8.34
CA TYR A 32 -12.67 -20.62 8.57
C TYR A 32 -12.37 -21.05 10.00
N TYR A 33 -12.99 -20.42 11.02
CA TYR A 33 -12.79 -20.79 12.41
C TYR A 33 -13.43 -22.15 12.77
N TYR A 34 -14.63 -22.44 12.24
CA TYR A 34 -15.35 -23.68 12.54
C TYR A 34 -14.66 -24.92 11.95
N PHE A 35 -14.12 -24.83 10.72
CA PHE A 35 -13.35 -25.90 10.07
C PHE A 35 -11.89 -25.99 10.56
N SER A 36 -11.63 -25.66 11.82
CA SER A 36 -10.27 -25.69 12.41
C SER A 36 -9.62 -27.07 12.45
N ARG A 37 -10.41 -28.16 12.39
CA ARG A 37 -9.93 -29.55 12.37
C ARG A 37 -9.58 -30.09 10.97
N THR A 38 -9.86 -29.35 9.90
CA THR A 38 -9.60 -29.77 8.51
C THR A 38 -8.25 -29.23 7.99
N SER A 39 -7.75 -29.81 6.90
CA SER A 39 -6.51 -29.39 6.25
C SER A 39 -6.51 -27.89 5.90
N VAL A 40 -5.35 -27.24 6.12
CA VAL A 40 -5.17 -25.79 5.93
C VAL A 40 -5.47 -25.34 4.50
N ALA A 41 -5.17 -26.18 3.49
CA ALA A 41 -5.41 -25.87 2.09
C ALA A 41 -6.89 -25.61 1.76
N LEU A 42 -7.81 -26.46 2.26
CA LEU A 42 -9.24 -26.30 2.03
C LEU A 42 -9.80 -25.03 2.69
N ARG A 43 -9.27 -24.67 3.86
CA ARG A 43 -9.68 -23.46 4.59
C ARG A 43 -9.28 -22.19 3.83
N ILE A 44 -8.07 -22.15 3.27
CA ILE A 44 -7.59 -21.01 2.47
C ILE A 44 -8.43 -20.87 1.19
N VAL A 45 -8.70 -21.98 0.49
CA VAL A 45 -9.54 -21.97 -0.72
C VAL A 45 -10.95 -21.48 -0.41
N GLY A 46 -11.57 -21.93 0.69
CA GLY A 46 -12.89 -21.47 1.11
C GLY A 46 -12.91 -19.97 1.46
N LEU A 47 -11.90 -19.48 2.18
CA LEU A 47 -11.75 -18.06 2.48
C LEU A 47 -11.63 -17.23 1.20
N LEU A 48 -10.76 -17.65 0.28
CA LEU A 48 -10.58 -16.98 -1.01
C LEU A 48 -11.88 -16.97 -1.82
N ALA A 49 -12.62 -18.07 -1.85
CA ALA A 49 -13.91 -18.15 -2.54
C ALA A 49 -14.93 -17.17 -1.96
N THR A 50 -15.06 -17.09 -0.64
CA THR A 50 -15.97 -16.12 0.01
C THR A 50 -15.54 -14.67 -0.22
N MET A 51 -14.23 -14.39 -0.22
CA MET A 51 -13.67 -13.08 -0.51
C MET A 51 -13.99 -12.64 -1.95
N VAL A 52 -13.76 -13.52 -2.93
CA VAL A 52 -14.09 -13.27 -4.34
C VAL A 52 -15.58 -13.04 -4.53
N ALA A 53 -16.43 -13.85 -3.88
CA ALA A 53 -17.88 -13.68 -3.93
C ALA A 53 -18.32 -12.33 -3.33
N ALA A 54 -17.79 -11.95 -2.17
CA ALA A 54 -18.10 -10.67 -1.53
C ALA A 54 -17.68 -9.48 -2.40
N VAL A 55 -16.49 -9.55 -3.00
CA VAL A 55 -15.99 -8.53 -3.94
C VAL A 55 -16.91 -8.44 -5.17
N GLY A 56 -17.29 -9.58 -5.76
CA GLY A 56 -18.22 -9.61 -6.90
C GLY A 56 -19.58 -8.98 -6.58
N VAL A 57 -20.15 -9.31 -5.42
CA VAL A 57 -21.41 -8.72 -4.96
C VAL A 57 -21.23 -7.21 -4.71
N SER A 58 -20.13 -6.78 -4.10
CA SER A 58 -19.86 -5.36 -3.83
C SER A 58 -19.66 -4.55 -5.12
N TYR A 59 -19.03 -5.12 -6.16
CA TYR A 59 -18.89 -4.48 -7.46
C TYR A 59 -20.23 -4.23 -8.16
N SER A 60 -21.24 -5.06 -7.88
CA SER A 60 -22.58 -4.94 -8.46
C SER A 60 -23.48 -3.90 -7.75
N SER A 61 -23.02 -3.32 -6.64
CA SER A 61 -23.74 -2.29 -5.89
C SER A 61 -23.40 -0.87 -6.38
N SER A 62 -24.27 0.11 -6.12
CA SER A 62 -24.05 1.53 -6.47
C SER A 62 -22.73 2.09 -5.93
N PHE A 63 -22.30 1.64 -4.75
CA PHE A 63 -20.99 2.00 -4.20
C PHE A 63 -19.81 1.56 -5.08
N GLY A 64 -19.92 0.38 -5.72
CA GLY A 64 -18.90 -0.13 -6.64
C GLY A 64 -18.77 0.69 -7.93
N ARG A 65 -19.86 1.33 -8.38
CA ARG A 65 -19.82 2.26 -9.52
C ARG A 65 -19.16 3.58 -9.15
N PHE A 66 -19.50 4.15 -7.99
CA PHE A 66 -18.86 5.37 -7.47
C PHE A 66 -17.34 5.21 -7.34
N VAL A 67 -16.86 4.09 -6.78
CA VAL A 67 -15.43 3.82 -6.65
C VAL A 67 -14.72 3.74 -8.00
N ARG A 68 -15.36 3.17 -9.04
CA ARG A 68 -14.79 3.12 -10.39
C ARG A 68 -14.62 4.52 -10.98
N GLU A 69 -15.65 5.34 -10.85
CA GLU A 69 -15.66 6.72 -11.34
C GLU A 69 -14.60 7.56 -10.62
N PHE A 70 -14.51 7.43 -9.29
CA PHE A 70 -13.48 8.08 -8.47
C PHE A 70 -12.04 7.66 -8.85
N ILE A 71 -11.80 6.37 -9.12
CA ILE A 71 -10.48 5.88 -9.58
C ILE A 71 -10.15 6.49 -10.94
N THR A 72 -11.11 6.53 -11.86
CA THR A 72 -10.91 7.13 -13.18
C THR A 72 -10.58 8.62 -13.06
N GLU A 73 -11.35 9.38 -12.27
CA GLU A 73 -11.12 10.81 -12.01
C GLU A 73 -9.75 11.06 -11.36
N SER A 74 -9.38 10.26 -10.35
CA SER A 74 -8.08 10.34 -9.68
C SER A 74 -6.93 10.10 -10.65
N HIS A 75 -7.04 9.12 -11.55
CA HIS A 75 -6.04 8.88 -12.59
C HIS A 75 -5.93 10.05 -13.59
N PHE A 76 -7.04 10.72 -13.90
CA PHE A 76 -7.02 11.93 -14.74
C PHE A 76 -6.32 13.10 -14.04
N GLU A 77 -6.44 13.24 -12.72
CA GLU A 77 -5.76 14.27 -11.94
C GLU A 77 -4.27 13.98 -11.74
N LEU A 78 -3.90 12.71 -11.51
CA LEU A 78 -2.49 12.30 -11.43
C LEU A 78 -1.71 12.59 -12.72
N ARG A 79 -2.38 12.58 -13.87
CA ARG A 79 -1.79 12.98 -15.16
C ARG A 79 -1.53 14.49 -15.27
N LYS A 80 -2.15 15.31 -14.43
CA LYS A 80 -1.87 16.76 -14.34
C LYS A 80 -0.63 17.04 -13.49
N ILE A 81 -0.10 16.05 -12.78
CA ILE A 81 1.18 16.17 -12.09
C ILE A 81 2.25 16.13 -13.16
N VAL A 82 2.76 17.31 -13.51
CA VAL A 82 3.95 17.44 -14.34
C VAL A 82 5.12 16.93 -13.51
N TRP A 83 5.44 15.66 -13.66
CA TRP A 83 6.61 15.08 -13.03
C TRP A 83 7.87 15.74 -13.60
N PRO A 84 8.82 16.14 -12.74
CA PRO A 84 10.07 16.74 -13.17
C PRO A 84 10.79 15.80 -14.15
N THR A 85 11.45 16.39 -15.14
CA THR A 85 12.11 15.63 -16.21
C THR A 85 13.20 14.72 -15.63
N SER A 86 13.33 13.50 -16.16
CA SER A 86 14.30 12.52 -15.65
C SER A 86 15.76 12.99 -15.71
N GLN A 87 16.08 14.01 -16.50
CA GLN A 87 17.43 14.56 -16.62
C GLN A 87 17.82 15.42 -15.40
N GLU A 88 16.91 16.28 -14.92
CA GLU A 88 17.17 17.16 -13.77
C GLU A 88 17.32 16.36 -12.46
N THR A 89 16.49 15.32 -12.29
CA THR A 89 16.56 14.41 -11.14
C THR A 89 17.87 13.62 -11.09
N ARG A 90 18.37 13.16 -12.25
CA ARG A 90 19.63 12.41 -12.35
C ARG A 90 20.85 13.30 -12.10
N GLN A 91 20.85 14.52 -12.64
CA GLN A 91 21.95 15.47 -12.43
C GLN A 91 22.09 15.82 -10.95
N THR A 92 20.98 16.12 -10.28
CA THR A 92 20.99 16.45 -8.84
C THR A 92 21.46 15.26 -8.00
N THR A 93 21.01 14.05 -8.33
CA THR A 93 21.44 12.83 -7.64
C THR A 93 22.95 12.58 -7.79
N LEU A 94 23.49 12.68 -9.02
CA LEU A 94 24.92 12.50 -9.28
C LEU A 94 25.79 13.53 -8.55
N VAL A 95 25.34 14.79 -8.48
CA VAL A 95 26.02 15.83 -7.71
C VAL A 95 26.07 15.47 -6.23
N ILE A 96 24.95 15.01 -5.65
CA ILE A 96 24.91 14.57 -4.24
C ILE A 96 25.85 13.38 -4.02
N PHE A 97 25.85 12.38 -4.91
CA PHE A 97 26.77 11.24 -4.82
C PHE A 97 28.24 11.68 -4.84
N ALA A 98 28.60 12.63 -5.71
CA ALA A 98 29.95 13.16 -5.76
C ALA A 98 30.35 13.87 -4.46
N VAL A 99 29.47 14.71 -3.92
CA VAL A 99 29.70 15.43 -2.65
C VAL A 99 29.84 14.44 -1.48
N VAL A 100 28.95 13.45 -1.38
CA VAL A 100 29.00 12.42 -0.33
C VAL A 100 30.27 11.57 -0.44
N ALA A 101 30.70 11.22 -1.66
CA ALA A 101 31.95 10.49 -1.87
C ALA A 101 33.18 11.28 -1.38
N ILE A 102 33.23 12.59 -1.65
CA ILE A 102 34.32 13.45 -1.17
C ILE A 102 34.30 13.56 0.36
N VAL A 103 33.15 13.85 0.96
CA VAL A 103 33.02 14.01 2.41
C VAL A 103 33.35 12.71 3.14
N SER A 104 32.84 11.57 2.67
CA SER A 104 33.13 10.26 3.26
C SER A 104 34.61 9.89 3.17
N LEU A 105 35.28 10.21 2.05
CA LEU A 105 36.72 9.99 1.90
C LEU A 105 37.54 10.83 2.89
N ILE A 106 37.18 12.11 3.06
CA ILE A 106 37.86 13.00 4.01
C ILE A 106 37.69 12.51 5.45
N LEU A 107 36.45 12.16 5.84
CA LEU A 107 36.18 11.62 7.17
C LEU A 107 36.96 10.31 7.38
N PHE A 108 36.89 9.38 6.44
CA PHE A 108 37.64 8.13 6.51
C PHE A 108 39.15 8.34 6.74
N LEU A 109 39.77 9.30 6.04
CA LEU A 109 41.17 9.66 6.25
C LEU A 109 41.40 10.21 7.65
N TYR A 110 40.55 11.12 8.11
CA TYR A 110 40.64 11.71 9.44
C TYR A 110 40.54 10.66 10.54
N ASP A 111 39.53 9.79 10.46
CA ASP A 111 39.32 8.67 11.38
C ASP A 111 40.53 7.72 11.37
N SER A 112 41.05 7.38 10.19
CA SER A 112 42.22 6.50 10.06
C SER A 112 43.49 7.09 10.69
N ILE A 113 43.73 8.39 10.48
CA ILE A 113 44.88 9.10 11.07
C ILE A 113 44.73 9.17 12.59
N MET A 114 43.53 9.48 13.09
CA MET A 114 43.27 9.52 14.53
C MET A 114 43.51 8.15 15.18
N VAL A 115 43.00 7.07 14.60
CA VAL A 115 43.24 5.70 15.10
C VAL A 115 44.72 5.35 15.10
N TRP A 116 45.47 5.73 14.06
CA TRP A 116 46.90 5.50 14.00
C TRP A 116 47.68 6.25 15.09
N ILE A 117 47.35 7.53 15.31
CA ILE A 117 47.97 8.36 16.36
C ILE A 117 47.65 7.80 17.76
N PHE A 118 46.38 7.49 18.02
CA PHE A 118 45.96 6.91 19.29
C PHE A 118 46.57 5.52 19.51
N GLY A 119 46.70 4.72 18.46
CA GLY A 119 47.40 3.43 18.49
C GLY A 119 48.88 3.58 18.88
N MET A 120 49.57 4.62 18.39
CA MET A 120 50.96 4.89 18.81
C MET A 120 51.06 5.38 20.25
N LEU A 121 50.16 6.29 20.66
CA LEU A 121 50.21 6.91 22.00
C LEU A 121 49.76 5.96 23.11
N PHE A 122 48.73 5.15 22.88
CA PHE A 122 48.16 4.24 23.88
C PHE A 122 48.58 2.78 23.68
N GLY A 123 49.01 2.38 22.47
CA GLY A 123 49.43 1.01 22.15
C GLY A 123 50.92 0.72 22.34
N ALA A 124 51.74 1.73 22.63
CA ALA A 124 53.13 1.54 23.08
C ALA A 124 53.23 1.22 24.60
N GLY A 125 52.19 0.60 25.16
CA GLY A 125 52.00 0.38 26.60
C GLY A 125 51.45 -1.00 26.97
N SER A 126 51.80 -2.04 26.20
CA SER A 126 51.78 -3.46 26.64
C SER A 126 52.92 -4.21 25.97
#